data_AF-A0A2N1PL40-F1
#
_entry.id   AF-A0A2N1PL40-F1
#
_cell.length_a   1.000
_cell.length_b   1.000
_cell.length_c   1.000
_cell.angle_alpha   90.00
_cell.angle_beta   90.00
_cell.angle_gamma   90.00
#
_symmetry.space_group_name_H-M   'P 1'
#
loop_
_entity.id
_entity.type
_entity.pdbx_description
1 polymer ?
#
loop_
_entity_poly.entity_id
_entity_poly.type
_entity_poly.pdbx_seq_one_letter_code
_entity_poly.pdbx_strand_id
1 'polypeptide(L)'
;MKTKVVLLDDVTIENTQCYKQAEIYSNILASMMDARVSIVNNNLNISMKKLTMVTIAIMVPTFVVSAFSMNVAIPVQRHPYAFWIILAIAFIAMFGFFFIWRMRK
;
A
#
# COMPACT_ATOMS: atom_id res chain seq x y z
N MET A 1 34.80 -58.40 -10.16
CA MET A 1 33.59 -58.17 -9.33
C MET A 1 33.67 -56.88 -8.53
N LYS A 2 34.79 -56.55 -7.86
CA LYS A 2 34.97 -55.31 -7.06
C LYS A 2 34.67 -53.98 -7.80
N THR A 3 35.02 -53.85 -9.08
CA THR A 3 34.84 -52.60 -9.85
C THR A 3 33.38 -52.19 -10.04
N LYS A 4 32.46 -53.16 -10.18
CA LYS A 4 31.03 -52.85 -10.34
C LYS A 4 30.39 -52.32 -9.05
N VAL A 5 30.89 -52.76 -7.91
CA VAL A 5 30.36 -52.36 -6.59
C VAL A 5 30.75 -50.92 -6.27
N VAL A 6 31.98 -50.52 -6.63
CA VAL A 6 32.46 -49.13 -6.50
C VAL A 6 31.65 -48.17 -7.38
N LEU A 7 31.37 -48.55 -8.64
CA LEU A 7 30.56 -47.72 -9.54
C LEU A 7 29.14 -47.50 -9.01
N LEU A 8 28.54 -48.50 -8.37
CA LEU A 8 27.21 -48.35 -7.76
C LEU A 8 27.24 -47.41 -6.55
N ASP A 9 28.30 -47.49 -5.74
CA ASP A 9 28.50 -46.61 -4.58
C ASP A 9 28.66 -45.15 -5.03
N ASP A 10 29.51 -44.91 -6.04
CA ASP A 10 29.72 -43.58 -6.63
C ASP A 10 28.41 -42.99 -7.20
N VAL A 11 27.64 -43.78 -7.96
CA VAL A 11 26.33 -43.35 -8.50
C VAL A 11 25.35 -43.03 -7.37
N THR A 12 25.39 -43.75 -6.26
CA THR A 12 24.51 -43.51 -5.10
C THR A 12 24.90 -42.22 -4.38
N ILE A 13 26.21 -41.94 -4.25
CA ILE A 13 26.75 -40.69 -3.70
C ILE A 13 26.35 -39.51 -4.59
N GLU A 14 26.55 -39.62 -5.90
CA GLU A 14 26.23 -38.58 -6.87
C GLU A 14 24.73 -38.29 -6.90
N ASN A 15 23.88 -39.32 -6.84
CA ASN A 15 22.43 -39.16 -6.73
C ASN A 15 22.03 -38.43 -5.43
N THR A 16 22.64 -38.80 -4.30
CA THR A 16 22.41 -38.11 -3.02
C THR A 16 22.84 -36.64 -3.06
N GLN A 17 23.95 -36.32 -3.75
CA GLN A 17 24.40 -34.95 -3.93
C GLN A 17 23.43 -34.16 -4.81
N CYS A 18 22.98 -34.76 -5.91
CA CYS A 18 22.01 -34.16 -6.82
C CYS A 18 20.67 -33.90 -6.10
N TYR A 19 20.24 -34.83 -5.24
CA TYR A 19 19.08 -34.66 -4.39
C TYR A 19 19.23 -33.48 -3.42
N LYS A 20 20.35 -33.39 -2.69
CA LYS A 20 20.63 -32.26 -1.80
C LYS A 20 20.68 -30.93 -2.55
N GLN A 21 21.25 -30.92 -3.75
CA GLN A 21 21.31 -29.74 -4.60
C GLN A 21 19.91 -29.30 -5.04
N ALA A 22 19.04 -30.25 -5.43
CA ALA A 22 17.65 -29.97 -5.76
C ALA A 22 16.86 -29.43 -4.56
N GLU A 23 17.09 -29.97 -3.36
CA GLU A 23 16.49 -29.48 -2.12
C GLU A 23 16.90 -28.05 -1.79
N ILE A 24 18.20 -27.73 -1.91
CA ILE A 24 18.71 -26.36 -1.73
C ILE A 24 18.08 -25.41 -2.74
N TYR A 25 18.01 -25.78 -4.02
CA TYR A 25 17.37 -24.95 -5.04
C TYR A 25 15.87 -24.75 -4.78
N SER A 26 15.17 -25.77 -4.33
CA SER A 26 13.74 -25.67 -3.94
C SER A 26 13.55 -24.66 -2.79
N ASN A 27 14.41 -24.72 -1.77
CA ASN A 27 14.36 -23.77 -0.65
C ASN A 27 14.67 -22.33 -1.09
N ILE A 28 15.63 -22.14 -2.00
CA ILE A 28 15.92 -20.82 -2.57
C ILE A 28 14.71 -20.31 -3.36
N LEU A 29 14.13 -21.14 -4.22
CA LEU A 29 12.93 -20.79 -4.98
C LEU A 29 11.76 -20.40 -4.07
N ALA A 30 11.53 -21.14 -2.99
CA ALA A 30 10.52 -20.80 -1.99
C ALA A 30 10.81 -19.43 -1.34
N SER A 31 12.05 -19.19 -0.90
CA SER A 31 12.44 -17.90 -0.31
C SER A 31 12.31 -16.73 -1.29
N MET A 32 12.59 -16.96 -2.58
CA MET A 32 12.40 -15.97 -3.64
C MET A 32 10.93 -15.71 -3.91
N MET A 33 10.08 -16.73 -3.85
CA MET A 33 8.63 -16.58 -3.97
C MET A 33 8.07 -15.77 -2.79
N ASP A 34 8.49 -16.05 -1.56
CA ASP A 34 8.10 -15.28 -0.38
C ASP A 34 8.52 -13.80 -0.51
N ALA A 35 9.74 -13.56 -1.01
CA ALA A 35 10.21 -12.20 -1.29
C ALA A 35 9.37 -11.50 -2.37
N ARG A 36 8.98 -12.21 -3.45
CA ARG A 36 8.09 -11.67 -4.49
C ARG A 36 6.71 -11.33 -3.93
N VAL A 37 6.13 -12.20 -3.12
CA VAL A 37 4.84 -11.97 -2.44
C VAL A 37 4.93 -10.75 -1.53
N SER A 38 6.02 -10.61 -0.77
CA SER A 38 6.27 -9.43 0.07
C SER A 38 6.33 -8.13 -0.74
N ILE A 39 7.04 -8.13 -1.87
CA ILE A 39 7.12 -6.97 -2.78
C ILE A 39 5.73 -6.62 -3.35
N VAL A 40 4.95 -7.62 -3.79
CA VAL A 40 3.59 -7.40 -4.30
C VAL A 40 2.70 -6.81 -3.21
N ASN A 41 2.72 -7.37 -2.00
CA ASN A 41 1.94 -6.86 -0.87
C ASN A 41 2.35 -5.43 -0.48
N ASN A 42 3.65 -5.12 -0.52
CA ASN A 42 4.13 -3.76 -0.29
C ASN A 42 3.59 -2.79 -1.35
N ASN A 43 3.61 -3.20 -2.63
CA ASN A 43 3.04 -2.39 -3.71
C ASN A 43 1.53 -2.20 -3.57
N LEU A 44 0.80 -3.23 -3.15
CA LEU A 44 -0.63 -3.12 -2.83
C LEU A 44 -0.87 -2.14 -1.67
N ASN A 45 -0.10 -2.23 -0.59
CA ASN A 45 -0.21 -1.33 0.54
C ASN A 45 0.11 0.13 0.15
N ILE A 46 1.12 0.35 -0.70
CA ILE A 46 1.44 1.68 -1.25
C ILE A 46 0.29 2.19 -2.12
N SER A 47 -0.27 1.33 -2.98
CA SER A 47 -1.38 1.71 -3.87
C SER A 47 -2.64 2.03 -3.09
N MET A 48 -3.02 1.20 -2.11
CA MET A 48 -4.14 1.46 -1.21
C MET A 48 -3.96 2.77 -0.44
N LYS A 49 -2.76 3.04 0.10
CA LYS A 49 -2.44 4.32 0.73
C LYS A 49 -2.60 5.51 -0.22
N LYS A 50 -2.24 5.37 -1.50
CA LYS A 50 -2.45 6.41 -2.52
C LYS A 50 -3.94 6.65 -2.79
N LEU A 51 -4.72 5.59 -3.01
CA LEU A 51 -6.15 5.69 -3.26
C LEU A 51 -6.87 6.35 -2.07
N THR A 52 -6.62 5.88 -0.85
CA THR A 52 -7.23 6.45 0.36
C THR A 52 -6.84 7.91 0.58
N MET A 53 -5.61 8.30 0.26
CA MET A 53 -5.18 9.70 0.31
C MET A 53 -6.01 10.57 -0.65
N VAL A 54 -6.21 10.11 -1.90
CA VAL A 54 -7.02 10.82 -2.90
C VAL A 54 -8.47 10.91 -2.43
N THR A 55 -9.05 9.80 -1.95
CA THR A 55 -10.43 9.77 -1.44
C THR A 55 -10.64 10.78 -0.32
N ILE A 56 -9.76 10.80 0.69
CA ILE A 56 -9.93 11.73 1.82
C ILE A 56 -9.69 13.18 1.38
N ALA A 57 -8.74 13.44 0.46
CA ALA A 57 -8.53 14.76 -0.10
C ALA A 57 -9.78 15.33 -0.80
N ILE A 58 -10.60 14.47 -1.41
CA ILE A 58 -11.88 14.85 -2.04
C ILE A 58 -13.03 14.89 -1.02
N MET A 59 -13.06 13.99 -0.04
CA MET A 59 -14.16 13.90 0.94
C MET A 59 -14.21 15.09 1.90
N VAL A 60 -13.07 15.59 2.38
CA VAL A 60 -13.05 16.70 3.37
C VAL A 60 -13.68 17.98 2.80
N PRO A 61 -13.32 18.47 1.61
CA PRO A 61 -13.95 19.64 1.00
C PRO A 61 -15.41 19.42 0.65
N THR A 62 -15.74 18.24 0.10
CA THR A 62 -17.12 17.93 -0.29
C THR A 62 -18.04 17.84 0.93
N PHE A 63 -17.56 17.34 2.07
CA PHE A 63 -18.30 17.35 3.33
C PHE A 63 -18.58 18.78 3.81
N VAL A 64 -17.58 19.67 3.78
CA VAL A 64 -17.77 21.08 4.14
C VAL A 64 -18.77 21.75 3.22
N VAL A 65 -18.63 21.58 1.90
CA VAL A 65 -19.58 22.13 0.91
C VAL A 65 -20.98 21.55 1.10
N SER A 66 -21.12 20.25 1.37
CA SER A 66 -22.41 19.60 1.61
C SER A 66 -23.12 20.14 2.84
N ALA A 67 -22.39 20.41 3.93
CA ALA A 67 -22.95 21.00 5.15
C ALA A 67 -23.48 22.42 4.92
N PHE A 68 -22.79 23.22 4.09
CA PHE A 68 -23.21 24.58 3.73
C PHE A 68 -24.22 24.63 2.57
N SER A 69 -24.35 23.57 1.78
CA SER A 69 -25.28 23.47 0.65
C SER A 69 -26.68 23.01 1.07
N MET A 70 -26.84 22.38 2.24
CA MET A 70 -28.15 22.25 2.86
C MET A 70 -28.64 23.65 3.21
N ASN A 71 -29.91 23.96 2.92
CA ASN A 71 -30.56 25.26 3.16
C ASN A 71 -30.69 25.57 4.67
N VAL A 72 -29.58 25.58 5.38
CA VAL A 72 -29.46 26.00 6.76
C VAL A 72 -29.32 27.51 6.68
N ALA A 73 -30.28 28.23 7.24
CA ALA A 73 -30.28 29.68 7.32
C ALA A 73 -29.02 30.16 8.05
N ILE A 74 -27.98 30.49 7.29
CA ILE A 74 -26.73 31.00 7.85
C ILE A 74 -26.97 32.47 8.20
N PRO A 75 -26.68 32.94 9.43
CA PRO A 75 -26.89 34.34 9.83
C PRO A 75 -26.09 35.36 8.99
N VAL A 76 -25.20 34.91 8.10
CA VAL A 76 -24.47 35.73 7.11
C VAL A 76 -25.16 35.89 5.74
N GLN A 77 -26.36 35.32 5.52
CA GLN A 77 -27.09 35.40 4.23
C GLN A 77 -27.30 36.83 3.69
N ARG A 78 -27.25 37.86 4.55
CA ARG A 78 -27.41 39.28 4.16
C ARG A 78 -26.14 39.97 3.65
N HIS A 79 -24.96 39.35 3.78
CA HIS A 79 -23.70 39.94 3.32
C HIS A 79 -23.31 39.43 1.93
N PRO A 80 -22.98 40.31 0.96
CA PRO A 80 -22.57 39.92 -0.41
C PRO A 80 -21.29 39.06 -0.44
N TYR A 81 -20.52 39.02 0.65
CA TYR A 81 -19.29 38.23 0.79
C TYR A 81 -19.47 36.88 1.50
N ALA A 82 -20.70 36.48 1.86
CA ALA A 82 -20.95 35.24 2.59
C ALA A 82 -20.40 34.00 1.86
N PHE A 83 -20.52 33.98 0.53
CA PHE A 83 -19.96 32.92 -0.32
C PHE A 83 -18.43 32.82 -0.21
N TRP A 84 -17.73 33.96 -0.24
CA TRP A 84 -16.27 34.02 -0.16
C TRP A 84 -15.74 33.61 1.22
N ILE A 85 -16.46 33.94 2.29
CA ILE A 85 -16.10 33.56 3.67
C ILE A 85 -16.21 32.04 3.85
N ILE A 86 -17.29 31.42 3.36
CA ILE A 86 -17.49 29.97 3.43
C ILE A 86 -16.41 29.25 2.62
N LEU A 87 -16.09 29.75 1.43
CA LEU A 87 -15.03 29.21 0.58
C LEU A 87 -13.66 29.30 1.26
N ALA A 88 -13.35 30.41 1.93
CA ALA A 88 -12.10 30.59 2.67
C ALA A 88 -11.99 29.63 3.87
N ILE A 89 -13.08 29.42 4.63
CA ILE A 89 -13.12 28.47 5.75
C ILE A 89 -12.95 27.03 5.25
N ALA A 90 -13.59 26.67 4.13
CA ALA A 90 -13.43 25.36 3.52
C ALA A 90 -11.98 25.12 3.05
N PHE A 91 -11.35 26.14 2.46
CA PHE A 91 -9.94 26.07 2.06
C PHE A 91 -9.01 25.94 3.27
N ILE A 92 -9.25 26.70 4.34
CA ILE A 92 -8.45 26.62 5.58
C ILE A 92 -8.63 25.25 6.26
N ALA A 93 -9.83 24.69 6.28
CA ALA A 93 -10.08 23.35 6.80
C ALA A 93 -9.38 22.27 5.96
N MET A 94 -9.41 22.39 4.64
CA MET A 94 -8.68 21.49 3.73
C MET A 94 -7.16 21.60 3.96
N PHE A 95 -6.62 22.82 4.02
CA PHE A 95 -5.19 23.05 4.23
C PHE A 95 -4.73 22.60 5.62
N GLY A 96 -5.52 22.86 6.66
CA GLY A 96 -5.26 22.45 8.03
C GLY A 96 -5.27 20.93 8.18
N PHE A 97 -6.25 20.25 7.59
CA PHE A 97 -6.31 18.79 7.58
C PHE A 97 -5.14 18.17 6.81
N PHE A 98 -4.81 18.73 5.64
CA PHE A 98 -3.65 18.31 4.85
C PHE A 98 -2.33 18.52 5.62
N PHE A 99 -2.18 19.64 6.31
CA PHE A 99 -0.99 19.97 7.09
C PHE A 99 -0.82 19.07 8.32
N ILE A 100 -1.89 18.84 9.09
CA ILE A 100 -1.88 17.92 10.25
C ILE A 100 -1.54 16.50 9.79
N TRP A 101 -2.13 16.03 8.68
CA TRP A 101 -1.82 14.70 8.17
C TRP A 101 -0.36 14.61 7.66
N ARG A 102 0.16 15.67 7.01
CA ARG A 102 1.57 15.72 6.63
C ARG A 102 2.51 15.69 7.84
N MET A 103 2.10 16.22 9.00
CA MET A 103 2.88 16.14 10.25
C MET A 103 2.73 14.81 11.00
N ARG A 104 1.67 14.05 10.76
CA ARG A 104 1.46 12.72 11.38
C ARG A 104 2.09 11.57 10.58
N LYS A 105 2.80 11.88 9.50
CA LYS A 105 3.50 10.93 8.64
C LYS A 105 4.99 11.20 8.67
#